data_AF-A0AAY5ED12-F1
#
_entry.id   AF-A0AAY5ED12-F1
#
_cell.length_a   1.000
_cell.length_b   1.000
_cell.length_c   1.000
_cell.angle_alpha   90.00
_cell.angle_beta   90.00
_cell.angle_gamma   90.00
#
_symmetry.space_group_name_H-M   'P 1'
#
loop_
_entity.id
_entity.type
_entity.pdbx_description
1 polymer ?
#
loop_
_entity_poly.entity_id
_entity_poly.type
_entity_poly.pdbx_seq_one_letter_code
_entity_poly.pdbx_strand_id
1 'polypeptide(L)'
;MMGGEARCLITTNPPPVIRSSGPVGTCWVMGDPHYRTFDGTYYNFMENCTYIMAKNLFSPFMSRHICSHIFQISDSLWYLPISLANGRVTLQQSGFSVVTETDFGLSVQYDWEQYMVVKVPASFMGRMCGMCGNFNGKKDDDLTIPSGSLAASIPALGKSWRVPGLPGEAYCTDDCTGQCNVCKGESWIEHLEAESFCQLVTLLTDGPLRDCKSLIDPKVFYENCLFDYCMGKGYKKFLCKTAQIYTDACQRAGIHVHDWRNLIAEPKCPANSHFDSCACPATCENPSPPADCKTKCVASCTCNDGFLWSGNTCVPKNQCGCIYSNGGQKRYLQAGESIWADATCSTKCTCNSGQVVCEKASCPDGSECRKNSGALSPLVTVVLTGHSS
;
A
#
# COMPACT_ATOMS: atom_id res chain seq x y z
N MET A 1 -0.47 18.86 21.85
CA MET A 1 -0.87 17.46 22.09
C MET A 1 -0.29 16.64 20.95
N MET A 2 0.51 15.63 21.29
CA MET A 2 1.41 14.94 20.36
C MET A 2 0.62 14.19 19.28
N GLY A 3 0.79 14.60 18.03
CA GLY A 3 0.31 13.84 16.87
C GLY A 3 1.13 12.56 16.75
N GLY A 4 0.50 11.41 16.96
CA GLY A 4 1.10 10.12 16.67
C GLY A 4 1.11 9.90 15.17
N GLU A 5 2.28 9.96 14.54
CA GLU A 5 2.45 9.48 13.16
C GLU A 5 2.31 7.95 13.16
N ALA A 6 1.36 7.43 12.37
CA ALA A 6 1.22 6.01 12.10
C ALA A 6 2.41 5.52 11.25
N ARG A 7 3.00 4.36 11.60
CA ARG A 7 4.23 3.83 11.00
C ARG A 7 4.05 2.36 10.56
N CYS A 8 4.51 2.05 9.34
CA CYS A 8 4.37 0.72 8.71
C CYS A 8 5.39 -0.27 9.26
N LEU A 9 4.99 -1.46 9.71
CA LEU A 9 5.92 -2.54 10.11
C LEU A 9 5.90 -3.70 9.10
N ILE A 10 7.08 -4.07 8.59
CA ILE A 10 7.28 -5.21 7.66
C ILE A 10 8.24 -6.21 8.30
N THR A 11 7.86 -7.50 8.32
CA THR A 11 8.72 -8.60 8.76
C THR A 11 9.34 -9.33 7.57
N THR A 12 10.53 -9.89 7.77
CA THR A 12 11.55 -10.12 6.72
C THR A 12 11.90 -11.59 6.50
N ASN A 13 11.14 -12.53 7.05
CA ASN A 13 11.31 -13.97 6.81
C ASN A 13 10.28 -14.47 5.79
N PRO A 14 10.53 -14.28 4.48
CA PRO A 14 9.63 -14.76 3.44
C PRO A 14 9.58 -16.30 3.44
N PRO A 15 8.39 -16.89 3.34
CA PRO A 15 8.22 -18.35 3.23
C PRO A 15 8.97 -18.90 2.01
N PRO A 16 9.27 -20.22 1.97
CA PRO A 16 9.91 -20.83 0.81
C PRO A 16 9.10 -20.59 -0.48
N VAL A 17 9.81 -20.39 -1.59
CA VAL A 17 9.20 -20.16 -2.91
C VAL A 17 8.51 -21.44 -3.37
N ILE A 18 7.18 -21.39 -3.50
CA ILE A 18 6.39 -22.43 -4.14
C ILE A 18 5.80 -21.82 -5.41
N ARG A 19 6.43 -22.10 -6.56
CA ARG A 19 5.85 -21.71 -7.86
C ARG A 19 4.65 -22.61 -8.13
N SER A 20 3.44 -22.10 -7.99
CA SER A 20 2.22 -22.82 -8.35
C SER A 20 1.63 -22.29 -9.65
N SER A 21 1.38 -23.17 -10.62
CA SER A 21 0.43 -22.92 -11.69
C SER A 21 -0.99 -23.09 -11.14
N GLY A 22 -1.80 -22.03 -11.15
CA GLY A 22 -3.16 -22.08 -10.62
C GLY A 22 -3.79 -20.69 -10.52
N PRO A 23 -5.03 -20.60 -10.01
CA PRO A 23 -5.73 -19.33 -9.85
C PRO A 23 -4.99 -18.39 -8.89
N VAL A 24 -5.10 -17.09 -9.13
CA VAL A 24 -4.61 -16.04 -8.23
C VAL A 24 -5.77 -15.53 -7.40
N GLY A 25 -5.69 -15.67 -6.08
CA GLY A 25 -6.64 -15.07 -5.16
C GLY A 25 -6.43 -13.56 -5.14
N THR A 26 -7.47 -12.77 -5.39
CA THR A 26 -7.41 -11.32 -5.35
C THR A 26 -8.42 -10.79 -4.34
N CYS A 27 -7.92 -10.30 -3.20
CA CYS A 27 -8.69 -9.56 -2.21
C CYS A 27 -8.42 -8.07 -2.37
N TRP A 28 -9.42 -7.23 -2.15
CA TRP A 28 -9.20 -5.79 -2.12
C TRP A 28 -10.14 -5.09 -1.15
N VAL A 29 -9.72 -3.89 -0.76
CA VAL A 29 -10.49 -2.92 -0.01
C VAL A 29 -10.48 -1.62 -0.78
N MET A 30 -11.64 -0.98 -0.90
CA MET A 30 -11.83 0.28 -1.59
C MET A 30 -12.67 1.21 -0.73
N GLY A 31 -12.11 2.35 -0.35
CA GLY A 31 -12.78 3.28 0.55
C GLY A 31 -12.83 2.78 1.99
N ASP A 32 -13.82 3.30 2.72
CA ASP A 32 -14.37 2.76 3.96
C ASP A 32 -15.89 2.78 3.74
N PRO A 33 -16.46 1.70 3.17
CA PRO A 33 -16.41 0.39 3.81
C PRO A 33 -16.27 -0.84 2.89
N HIS A 34 -15.83 -0.73 1.62
CA HIS A 34 -16.04 -1.81 0.64
C HIS A 34 -14.95 -2.90 0.62
N TYR A 35 -15.33 -4.15 0.86
CA TYR A 35 -14.45 -5.32 0.87
C TYR A 35 -14.82 -6.34 -0.21
N ARG A 36 -13.80 -6.96 -0.80
CA ARG A 36 -13.96 -8.21 -1.57
C ARG A 36 -12.92 -9.24 -1.15
N THR A 37 -13.38 -10.42 -0.76
CA THR A 37 -12.53 -11.55 -0.37
C THR A 37 -11.84 -12.20 -1.57
N PHE A 38 -10.89 -13.09 -1.30
CA PHE A 38 -10.18 -13.83 -2.34
C PHE A 38 -11.10 -14.66 -3.24
N ASP A 39 -12.17 -15.23 -2.68
CA ASP A 39 -13.15 -16.06 -3.41
C ASP A 39 -14.32 -15.23 -3.96
N GLY A 40 -14.34 -13.92 -3.68
CA GLY A 40 -15.23 -12.95 -4.32
C GLY A 40 -16.54 -12.69 -3.59
N THR A 41 -16.60 -12.97 -2.28
CA THR A 41 -17.63 -12.44 -1.38
C THR A 41 -17.42 -10.94 -1.21
N TYR A 42 -18.51 -10.18 -1.30
CA TYR A 42 -18.51 -8.73 -1.17
C TYR A 42 -19.30 -8.33 0.08
N TYR A 43 -18.76 -7.41 0.86
CA TYR A 43 -19.45 -6.87 2.04
C TYR A 43 -18.96 -5.47 2.37
N ASN A 44 -19.78 -4.73 3.12
CA ASN A 44 -19.43 -3.40 3.62
C ASN A 44 -19.15 -3.48 5.11
N PHE A 45 -17.96 -3.06 5.54
CA PHE A 45 -17.57 -2.96 6.94
C PHE A 45 -16.94 -1.58 7.20
N MET A 46 -17.60 -0.77 8.04
CA MET A 46 -17.11 0.56 8.43
C MET A 46 -16.08 0.43 9.55
N GLU A 47 -14.89 0.98 9.35
CA GLU A 47 -13.74 0.77 10.21
C GLU A 47 -13.31 2.03 10.97
N ASN A 48 -12.99 1.89 12.26
CA ASN A 48 -12.13 2.87 12.94
C ASN A 48 -11.04 2.24 13.82
N CYS A 49 -10.90 0.91 13.78
CA CYS A 49 -9.82 0.16 14.44
C CYS A 49 -8.82 -0.39 13.41
N THR A 50 -7.87 -1.20 13.89
CA THR A 50 -6.93 -1.92 13.03
C THR A 50 -7.32 -3.39 12.95
N TYR A 51 -7.41 -3.91 11.72
CA TYR A 51 -7.91 -5.25 11.46
C TYR A 51 -6.91 -6.10 10.68
N ILE A 52 -6.98 -7.41 10.87
CA ILE A 52 -6.20 -8.40 10.11
C ILE A 52 -6.89 -8.62 8.78
N MET A 53 -6.39 -7.96 7.74
CA MET A 53 -6.92 -8.10 6.38
C MET A 53 -6.70 -9.53 5.84
N ALA A 54 -5.47 -10.02 5.88
CA ALA A 54 -5.13 -11.38 5.47
C ALA A 54 -3.92 -11.89 6.26
N LYS A 55 -3.97 -13.18 6.65
CA LYS A 55 -2.89 -13.88 7.32
C LYS A 55 -2.79 -15.32 6.78
N ASN A 56 -1.58 -15.84 6.71
CA ASN A 56 -1.34 -17.26 6.43
C ASN A 56 -1.36 -18.05 7.75
N LEU A 57 -2.05 -19.20 7.78
CA LEU A 57 -2.12 -20.09 8.95
C LEU A 57 -0.74 -20.62 9.39
N PHE A 58 0.25 -20.67 8.48
CA PHE A 58 1.58 -21.24 8.73
C PHE A 58 2.69 -20.22 8.98
N SER A 59 2.38 -18.92 9.04
CA SER A 59 3.38 -17.91 9.36
C SER A 59 2.76 -16.73 10.10
N PRO A 60 3.40 -16.20 11.15
CA PRO A 60 2.93 -15.01 11.86
C PRO A 60 3.23 -13.76 11.02
N PHE A 61 2.63 -13.62 9.83
CA PHE A 61 2.62 -12.34 9.12
C PHE A 61 1.58 -11.44 9.78
N MET A 62 2.06 -10.36 10.39
CA MET A 62 1.27 -9.20 10.76
C MET A 62 1.84 -8.03 9.97
N SER A 63 1.00 -7.34 9.20
CA SER A 63 1.33 -6.00 8.72
C SER A 63 0.46 -5.00 9.46
N ARG A 64 1.10 -3.93 9.93
CA ARG A 64 0.56 -2.91 10.83
C ARG A 64 0.65 -1.57 10.08
N HIS A 65 -0.50 -0.88 10.00
CA HIS A 65 -0.73 0.50 9.54
C HIS A 65 0.02 1.00 8.30
N ILE A 66 -0.71 1.48 7.29
CA ILE A 66 -0.09 2.11 6.12
C ILE A 66 -0.36 3.62 6.12
N CYS A 67 0.62 4.40 6.59
CA CYS A 67 0.65 5.85 6.44
C CYS A 67 2.08 6.34 6.17
N SER A 68 2.21 7.29 5.24
CA SER A 68 3.43 7.98 4.75
C SER A 68 4.30 7.23 3.75
N HIS A 69 5.07 7.98 2.94
CA HIS A 69 6.10 7.47 2.03
C HIS A 69 7.36 6.91 2.75
N ILE A 70 7.28 6.71 4.07
CA ILE A 70 8.37 6.25 4.93
C ILE A 70 7.94 4.96 5.62
N PHE A 71 8.78 3.93 5.55
CA PHE A 71 8.49 2.61 6.07
C PHE A 71 9.33 2.32 7.31
N GLN A 72 8.75 1.77 8.37
CA GLN A 72 9.50 1.34 9.55
C GLN A 72 9.83 -0.16 9.45
N ILE A 73 11.10 -0.50 9.34
CA ILE A 73 11.55 -1.91 9.26
C ILE A 73 12.54 -2.14 10.39
N SER A 74 12.16 -3.01 11.34
CA SER A 74 12.92 -3.30 12.56
C SER A 74 13.41 -2.02 13.27
N ASP A 75 12.47 -1.08 13.48
CA ASP A 75 12.68 0.22 14.15
C ASP A 75 13.58 1.23 13.45
N SER A 76 13.92 0.98 12.17
CA SER A 76 14.56 1.96 11.31
C SER A 76 13.58 2.51 10.28
N LEU A 77 13.71 3.79 9.91
CA LEU A 77 12.97 4.38 8.80
C LEU A 77 13.66 4.04 7.47
N TRP A 78 12.87 3.74 6.44
CA TRP A 78 13.31 3.37 5.10
C TRP A 78 12.51 4.14 4.05
N TYR A 79 13.18 4.50 2.95
CA TYR A 79 12.59 5.18 1.80
C TYR A 79 12.53 4.23 0.62
N LEU A 80 11.55 4.46 -0.27
CA LEU A 80 11.46 3.69 -1.51
C LEU A 80 12.62 4.04 -2.47
N PRO A 81 13.04 3.05 -3.28
CA PRO A 81 12.61 1.66 -3.25
C PRO A 81 13.29 0.85 -2.12
N ILE A 82 12.65 -0.22 -1.68
CA ILE A 82 13.15 -1.09 -0.61
C ILE A 82 13.33 -2.50 -1.15
N SER A 83 14.45 -3.13 -0.83
CA SER A 83 14.75 -4.51 -1.18
C SER A 83 15.24 -5.26 0.06
N LEU A 84 14.45 -6.24 0.52
CA LEU A 84 14.72 -7.04 1.71
C LEU A 84 15.06 -8.49 1.33
N ALA A 85 15.71 -9.20 2.24
CA ALA A 85 16.08 -10.61 2.09
C ALA A 85 16.74 -10.90 0.73
N ASN A 86 17.71 -10.08 0.31
CA ASN A 86 18.41 -10.17 -0.97
C ASN A 86 17.49 -10.12 -2.21
N GLY A 87 16.46 -9.26 -2.16
CA GLY A 87 15.54 -9.05 -3.29
C GLY A 87 14.35 -10.01 -3.32
N ARG A 88 14.19 -10.86 -2.29
CA ARG A 88 13.02 -11.74 -2.16
C ARG A 88 11.74 -10.99 -1.80
N VAL A 89 11.86 -9.79 -1.24
CA VAL A 89 10.75 -8.87 -0.98
C VAL A 89 11.17 -7.49 -1.45
N THR A 90 10.42 -6.91 -2.38
CA THR A 90 10.70 -5.58 -2.94
C THR A 90 9.49 -4.69 -2.76
N LEU A 91 9.71 -3.45 -2.31
CA LEU A 91 8.68 -2.41 -2.28
C LEU A 91 9.13 -1.30 -3.21
N GLN A 92 8.29 -0.95 -4.17
CA GLN A 92 8.60 0.08 -5.15
C GLN A 92 7.36 0.94 -5.41
N GLN A 93 7.60 2.18 -5.79
CA GLN A 93 6.52 3.03 -6.29
C GLN A 93 6.14 2.59 -7.70
N SER A 94 4.85 2.37 -7.93
CA SER A 94 4.29 2.01 -9.23
C SER A 94 2.97 2.76 -9.39
N GLY A 95 2.95 3.74 -10.30
CA GLY A 95 1.78 4.62 -10.44
C GLY A 95 1.67 5.57 -9.25
N PHE A 96 0.45 5.68 -8.71
CA PHE A 96 0.18 6.38 -7.46
C PHE A 96 0.16 5.45 -6.24
N SER A 97 0.63 4.21 -6.39
CA SER A 97 0.66 3.20 -5.34
C SER A 97 2.09 2.82 -4.96
N VAL A 98 2.26 2.32 -3.74
CA VAL A 98 3.35 1.39 -3.43
C VAL A 98 2.91 -0.02 -3.79
N VAL A 99 3.80 -0.76 -4.43
CA VAL A 99 3.61 -2.19 -4.72
C VAL A 99 4.72 -2.95 -4.00
N THR A 100 4.29 -3.84 -3.11
CA THR A 100 5.13 -4.87 -2.51
C THR A 100 5.01 -6.11 -3.38
N GLU A 101 6.14 -6.62 -3.84
CA GLU A 101 6.25 -7.89 -4.55
C GLU A 101 7.17 -8.84 -3.79
N THR A 102 6.88 -10.12 -3.90
CA THR A 102 7.67 -11.17 -3.27
C THR A 102 8.01 -12.25 -4.28
N ASP A 103 9.15 -12.91 -4.08
CA ASP A 103 9.61 -13.98 -4.96
C ASP A 103 8.74 -15.26 -4.91
N PHE A 104 7.93 -15.38 -3.87
CA PHE A 104 6.93 -16.42 -3.69
C PHE A 104 5.54 -16.03 -4.20
N GLY A 105 5.41 -14.90 -4.90
CA GLY A 105 4.23 -14.51 -5.69
C GLY A 105 3.13 -13.75 -4.94
N LEU A 106 3.28 -13.51 -3.63
CA LEU A 106 2.40 -12.58 -2.91
C LEU A 106 2.71 -11.15 -3.37
N SER A 107 1.65 -10.37 -3.62
CA SER A 107 1.74 -8.95 -3.92
C SER A 107 0.73 -8.16 -3.09
N VAL A 108 1.17 -6.99 -2.61
CA VAL A 108 0.31 -6.01 -1.95
C VAL A 108 0.47 -4.69 -2.67
N GLN A 109 -0.64 -4.11 -3.12
CA GLN A 109 -0.71 -2.76 -3.65
C GLN A 109 -1.45 -1.88 -2.67
N TYR A 110 -0.95 -0.68 -2.41
CA TYR A 110 -1.64 0.34 -1.61
C TYR A 110 -1.43 1.72 -2.18
N ASP A 111 -2.50 2.51 -2.26
CA ASP A 111 -2.51 3.84 -2.89
C ASP A 111 -2.30 5.03 -1.93
N TRP A 112 -1.84 4.76 -0.71
CA TRP A 112 -1.61 5.75 0.35
C TRP A 112 -2.86 6.34 1.00
N GLU A 113 -4.05 5.91 0.58
CA GLU A 113 -5.30 6.51 1.05
C GLU A 113 -6.37 5.47 1.40
N GLN A 114 -6.95 4.80 0.40
CA GLN A 114 -8.17 4.02 0.60
C GLN A 114 -8.33 2.84 -0.34
N TYR A 115 -7.35 2.55 -1.20
CA TYR A 115 -7.37 1.38 -2.07
C TYR A 115 -6.20 0.48 -1.78
N MET A 116 -6.51 -0.76 -1.40
CA MET A 116 -5.54 -1.82 -1.14
C MET A 116 -5.94 -3.08 -1.90
N VAL A 117 -4.97 -3.72 -2.55
CA VAL A 117 -5.16 -5.00 -3.23
C VAL A 117 -4.13 -5.99 -2.72
N VAL A 118 -4.58 -7.17 -2.30
CA VAL A 118 -3.72 -8.29 -1.95
C VAL A 118 -3.95 -9.40 -2.96
N LYS A 119 -2.85 -9.84 -3.60
CA LYS A 119 -2.84 -10.98 -4.51
C LYS A 119 -2.00 -12.10 -3.93
N VAL A 120 -2.54 -13.30 -3.93
CA VAL A 120 -1.84 -14.51 -3.47
C VAL A 120 -1.90 -15.60 -4.54
N PRO A 121 -0.82 -16.35 -4.78
CA PRO A 121 -0.82 -17.46 -5.73
C PRO A 121 -1.56 -18.68 -5.17
N ALA A 122 -1.93 -19.63 -6.04
CA ALA A 122 -2.67 -20.84 -5.67
C ALA A 122 -1.99 -21.69 -4.58
N SER A 123 -0.68 -21.55 -4.34
CA SER A 123 0.00 -22.19 -3.21
C SER A 123 -0.53 -21.78 -1.82
N PHE A 124 -1.24 -20.66 -1.74
CA PHE A 124 -1.91 -20.18 -0.52
C PHE A 124 -3.37 -20.67 -0.39
N MET A 125 -3.86 -21.42 -1.36
CA MET A 125 -5.25 -21.89 -1.38
C MET A 125 -5.56 -22.73 -0.12
N GLY A 126 -6.61 -22.36 0.60
CA GLY A 126 -7.03 -22.97 1.87
C GLY A 126 -6.07 -22.72 3.04
N ARG A 127 -5.12 -21.78 2.90
CA ARG A 127 -4.12 -21.43 3.94
C ARG A 127 -4.25 -19.99 4.41
N MET A 128 -5.21 -19.24 3.88
CA MET A 128 -5.48 -17.87 4.26
C MET A 128 -6.55 -17.80 5.35
N CYS A 129 -6.55 -16.71 6.10
CA CYS A 129 -7.62 -16.29 6.99
C CYS A 129 -7.56 -14.78 7.20
N GLY A 130 -8.58 -14.19 7.82
CA GLY A 130 -8.73 -12.75 7.97
C GLY A 130 -9.97 -12.23 7.25
N MET A 131 -10.07 -10.90 7.17
CA MET A 131 -11.16 -10.22 6.45
C MET A 131 -11.23 -10.60 4.96
N CYS A 132 -10.11 -10.99 4.34
CA CYS A 132 -10.05 -11.46 2.96
C CYS A 132 -10.56 -12.90 2.71
N GLY A 133 -11.05 -13.59 3.74
CA GLY A 133 -11.50 -14.99 3.62
C GLY A 133 -10.35 -16.00 3.56
N ASN A 134 -10.69 -17.25 3.23
CA ASN A 134 -9.77 -18.39 3.35
C ASN A 134 -9.14 -18.84 2.03
N PHE A 135 -9.58 -18.27 0.90
CA PHE A 135 -9.11 -18.55 -0.45
C PHE A 135 -9.17 -20.04 -0.77
N ASN A 136 -10.34 -20.66 -0.71
CA ASN A 136 -10.54 -22.09 -1.03
C ASN A 136 -11.47 -22.31 -2.23
N GLY A 137 -11.92 -21.24 -2.87
CA GLY A 137 -12.85 -21.25 -4.01
C GLY A 137 -14.32 -21.28 -3.61
N LYS A 138 -14.67 -21.12 -2.33
CA LYS A 138 -16.05 -21.11 -1.84
C LYS A 138 -16.35 -19.78 -1.16
N LYS A 139 -17.44 -19.15 -1.58
CA LYS A 139 -17.88 -17.87 -1.01
C LYS A 139 -18.58 -18.04 0.34
N ASP A 140 -19.25 -19.17 0.52
CA ASP A 140 -20.16 -19.39 1.65
C ASP A 140 -19.44 -19.49 3.02
N ASP A 141 -18.11 -19.68 3.02
CA ASP A 141 -17.27 -19.75 4.22
C ASP A 141 -16.24 -18.63 4.31
N ASP A 142 -16.31 -17.61 3.46
CA ASP A 142 -15.38 -16.48 3.47
C ASP A 142 -15.48 -15.65 4.76
N LEU A 143 -16.67 -15.56 5.36
CA LEU A 143 -16.94 -14.76 6.56
C LEU A 143 -16.70 -15.58 7.84
N THR A 144 -15.64 -16.40 7.84
CA THR A 144 -15.26 -17.24 8.97
C THR A 144 -14.44 -16.45 9.99
N ILE A 145 -14.82 -16.56 11.27
CA ILE A 145 -14.10 -15.94 12.40
C ILE A 145 -12.98 -16.87 12.91
N PRO A 146 -12.03 -16.40 13.75
CA PRO A 146 -10.89 -17.21 14.19
C PRO A 146 -11.23 -18.53 14.89
N SER A 147 -12.44 -18.67 15.45
CA SER A 147 -12.92 -19.94 16.03
C SER A 147 -13.30 -21.01 14.99
N GLY A 148 -13.30 -20.66 13.70
CA GLY A 148 -13.68 -21.55 12.60
C GLY A 148 -15.18 -21.59 12.27
N SER A 149 -16.01 -20.83 13.00
CA SER A 149 -17.44 -20.68 12.70
C SER A 149 -17.69 -19.48 11.78
N LEU A 150 -18.83 -19.46 11.09
CA LEU A 150 -19.30 -18.27 10.38
C LEU A 150 -19.60 -17.13 11.34
N ALA A 151 -19.28 -15.90 10.93
CA ALA A 151 -19.66 -14.69 11.64
C ALA A 151 -21.19 -14.54 11.68
N ALA A 152 -21.73 -14.14 12.82
CA ALA A 152 -23.16 -13.87 12.96
C ALA A 152 -23.61 -12.59 12.21
N SER A 153 -22.68 -11.67 11.95
CA SER A 153 -22.89 -10.41 11.24
C SER A 153 -21.55 -9.84 10.77
N ILE A 154 -21.58 -8.86 9.87
CA ILE A 154 -20.35 -8.17 9.41
C ILE A 154 -19.63 -7.42 10.56
N PRO A 155 -20.32 -6.71 11.48
CA PRO A 155 -19.66 -6.17 12.67
C PRO A 155 -19.01 -7.25 13.55
N ALA A 156 -19.65 -8.42 13.70
CA ALA A 156 -19.08 -9.54 14.44
C ALA A 156 -17.83 -10.11 13.75
N LEU A 157 -17.79 -10.13 12.42
CA LEU A 157 -16.62 -10.50 11.64
C LEU A 157 -15.45 -9.55 11.93
N GLY A 158 -15.66 -8.25 11.75
CA GLY A 158 -14.62 -7.23 11.97
C GLY A 158 -14.05 -7.25 13.38
N LYS A 159 -14.92 -7.29 14.40
CA LYS A 159 -14.53 -7.42 15.80
C LYS A 159 -13.64 -8.64 16.05
N SER A 160 -13.91 -9.76 15.39
CA SER A 160 -13.15 -11.00 15.58
C SER A 160 -11.74 -10.96 14.99
N TRP A 161 -11.51 -10.11 13.98
CA TRP A 161 -10.23 -9.98 13.27
C TRP A 161 -9.43 -8.74 13.68
N ARG A 162 -9.83 -8.07 14.76
CA ARG A 162 -9.14 -6.91 15.30
C ARG A 162 -7.74 -7.26 15.83
N VAL A 163 -6.78 -6.35 15.61
CA VAL A 163 -5.42 -6.50 16.12
C VAL A 163 -5.40 -6.14 17.62
N PRO A 164 -4.98 -7.02 18.54
CA PRO A 164 -5.00 -6.70 19.96
C PRO A 164 -3.85 -5.75 20.37
N GLY A 165 -4.13 -4.85 21.32
CA GLY A 165 -3.10 -4.14 22.10
C GLY A 165 -2.50 -2.88 21.47
N LEU A 166 -3.21 -2.20 20.57
CA LEU A 166 -2.74 -0.95 19.97
C LEU A 166 -3.06 0.29 20.84
N PRO A 167 -2.15 1.29 20.93
CA PRO A 167 -2.49 2.60 21.48
C PRO A 167 -3.56 3.29 20.62
N GLY A 168 -4.62 3.83 21.23
CA GLY A 168 -5.74 4.48 20.52
C GLY A 168 -6.96 3.58 20.28
N GLU A 169 -6.81 2.27 20.45
CA GLU A 169 -7.89 1.30 20.29
C GLU A 169 -8.90 1.27 21.44
N ALA A 170 -8.58 1.87 22.59
CA ALA A 170 -9.51 2.03 23.71
C ALA A 170 -10.75 2.87 23.34
N TYR A 171 -10.69 3.64 22.24
CA TYR A 171 -11.75 4.54 21.78
C TYR A 171 -12.36 4.13 20.43
N CYS A 172 -11.91 3.02 19.85
CA CYS A 172 -12.41 2.57 18.55
C CYS A 172 -13.63 1.65 18.75
N THR A 173 -14.59 1.72 17.83
CA THR A 173 -15.91 1.10 17.90
C THR A 173 -16.08 0.15 16.71
N ASP A 174 -16.26 -1.14 16.99
CA ASP A 174 -16.51 -2.18 15.98
C ASP A 174 -17.96 -2.18 15.45
N ASP A 175 -18.76 -1.22 15.90
CA ASP A 175 -20.17 -1.08 15.58
C ASP A 175 -20.46 0.39 15.26
N CYS A 176 -21.24 0.62 14.21
CA CYS A 176 -21.95 1.88 14.06
C CYS A 176 -23.06 1.83 15.12
N THR A 177 -22.83 2.36 16.32
CA THR A 177 -23.84 2.36 17.40
C THR A 177 -25.07 3.16 16.96
N GLY A 178 -26.04 2.47 16.35
CA GLY A 178 -27.24 3.05 15.74
C GLY A 178 -27.05 3.35 14.25
N GLN A 179 -27.79 2.63 13.39
CA GLN A 179 -27.88 2.80 11.92
C GLN A 179 -26.59 3.31 11.28
N CYS A 180 -25.68 2.40 10.88
CA CYS A 180 -24.64 2.77 9.91
C CYS A 180 -25.31 3.63 8.83
N ASN A 181 -24.76 4.81 8.53
CA ASN A 181 -25.36 5.73 7.57
C ASN A 181 -25.64 4.95 6.29
N VAL A 182 -26.90 4.58 6.13
CA VAL A 182 -27.39 4.01 4.89
C VAL A 182 -27.73 5.24 4.08
N CYS A 183 -27.37 5.26 2.81
CA CYS A 183 -27.89 6.21 1.85
C CYS A 183 -29.42 6.13 1.84
N LYS A 184 -30.05 6.90 2.73
CA LYS A 184 -31.48 6.96 2.99
C LYS A 184 -31.79 8.42 3.28
N GLY A 185 -32.48 9.06 2.35
CA GLY A 185 -32.84 10.49 2.44
C GLY A 185 -32.09 11.40 1.47
N GLU A 186 -31.40 10.86 0.47
CA GLU A 186 -30.94 11.68 -0.67
C GLU A 186 -32.13 12.21 -1.45
N SER A 187 -32.03 13.44 -1.93
CA SER A 187 -32.98 13.97 -2.90
C SER A 187 -32.86 13.19 -4.21
N TRP A 188 -33.96 13.13 -4.98
CA TRP A 188 -33.95 12.52 -6.31
C TRP A 188 -32.89 13.14 -7.24
N ILE A 189 -32.55 14.42 -7.03
CA ILE A 189 -31.55 15.16 -7.81
C ILE A 189 -30.15 14.62 -7.49
N GLU A 190 -29.80 14.49 -6.21
CA GLU A 190 -28.48 13.96 -5.81
C GLU A 190 -28.26 12.54 -6.30
N HIS A 191 -29.30 11.71 -6.26
CA HIS A 191 -29.23 10.35 -6.80
C HIS A 191 -29.01 10.34 -8.31
N LEU A 192 -29.75 11.16 -9.06
CA LEU A 192 -29.61 11.26 -10.52
C LEU A 192 -28.24 11.80 -10.92
N GLU A 193 -27.71 12.78 -10.18
CA GLU A 193 -26.35 13.27 -10.34
C GLU A 193 -25.33 12.15 -10.11
N ALA A 194 -25.44 11.44 -8.99
CA ALA A 194 -24.56 10.31 -8.64
C ALA A 194 -24.56 9.25 -9.74
N GLU A 195 -25.74 8.81 -10.21
CA GLU A 195 -25.88 7.85 -11.29
C GLU A 195 -25.21 8.33 -12.57
N SER A 196 -25.50 9.56 -13.00
CA SER A 196 -24.94 10.14 -14.22
C SER A 196 -23.41 10.19 -14.17
N PHE A 197 -22.85 10.59 -13.02
CA PHE A 197 -21.41 10.69 -12.85
C PHE A 197 -20.74 9.31 -12.77
N CYS A 198 -21.24 8.41 -11.93
CA CYS A 198 -20.64 7.09 -11.76
C CYS A 198 -20.74 6.27 -13.06
N GLN A 199 -21.83 6.41 -13.84
CA GLN A 199 -21.96 5.80 -15.16
C GLN A 199 -20.93 6.35 -16.15
N LEU A 200 -20.72 7.67 -16.19
CA LEU A 200 -19.74 8.30 -17.09
C LEU A 200 -18.32 7.74 -16.87
N VAL A 201 -17.97 7.44 -15.62
CA VAL A 201 -16.66 6.89 -15.26
C VAL A 201 -16.53 5.39 -15.57
N THR A 202 -17.57 4.61 -15.27
CA THR A 202 -17.44 3.14 -15.18
C THR A 202 -18.15 2.37 -16.29
N LEU A 203 -19.31 2.88 -16.74
CA LEU A 203 -20.25 2.13 -17.60
C LEU A 203 -20.40 2.71 -19.01
N LEU A 204 -19.83 3.89 -19.29
CA LEU A 204 -19.95 4.53 -20.60
C LEU A 204 -19.29 3.69 -21.70
N THR A 205 -20.11 3.14 -22.61
CA THR A 205 -19.66 2.16 -23.61
C THR A 205 -18.68 2.71 -24.63
N ASP A 206 -18.77 4.00 -24.94
CA ASP A 206 -17.85 4.72 -25.84
C ASP A 206 -16.88 5.64 -25.07
N GLY A 207 -16.88 5.52 -23.74
CA GLY A 207 -16.07 6.34 -22.86
C GLY A 207 -14.58 5.98 -22.86
N PRO A 208 -13.76 6.73 -22.12
CA PRO A 208 -12.32 6.52 -22.06
C PRO A 208 -11.87 5.15 -21.53
N LEU A 209 -12.74 4.50 -20.74
CA LEU A 209 -12.49 3.20 -20.10
C LEU A 209 -13.26 2.05 -20.79
N ARG A 210 -13.75 2.27 -22.02
CA ARG A 210 -14.56 1.30 -22.78
C ARG A 210 -13.93 -0.08 -22.94
N ASP A 211 -12.61 -0.14 -23.07
CA ASP A 211 -11.87 -1.39 -23.30
C ASP A 211 -11.75 -2.22 -22.01
N CYS A 212 -11.93 -1.57 -20.85
CA CYS A 212 -11.72 -2.16 -19.52
C CYS A 212 -12.73 -3.22 -19.13
N LYS A 213 -14.00 -2.97 -19.49
CA LYS A 213 -15.15 -3.81 -19.13
C LYS A 213 -15.05 -5.25 -19.65
N SER A 214 -14.17 -5.50 -20.62
CA SER A 214 -13.92 -6.82 -21.19
C SER A 214 -13.31 -7.81 -20.18
N LEU A 215 -12.59 -7.30 -19.17
CA LEU A 215 -11.86 -8.10 -18.21
C LEU A 215 -12.10 -7.70 -16.76
N ILE A 216 -12.36 -6.42 -16.50
CA ILE A 216 -12.65 -5.89 -15.17
C ILE A 216 -14.12 -5.46 -15.14
N ASP A 217 -14.94 -6.14 -14.32
CA ASP A 217 -16.36 -5.80 -14.18
C ASP A 217 -16.52 -4.40 -13.55
N PRO A 218 -17.09 -3.41 -14.27
CA PRO A 218 -17.27 -2.06 -13.76
C PRO A 218 -18.30 -1.98 -12.63
N LYS A 219 -19.18 -2.98 -12.48
CA LYS A 219 -20.33 -2.94 -11.57
C LYS A 219 -19.92 -2.59 -10.14
N VAL A 220 -18.84 -3.20 -9.66
CA VAL A 220 -18.39 -2.97 -8.28
C VAL A 220 -17.84 -1.55 -8.09
N PHE A 221 -17.12 -1.02 -9.07
CA PHE A 221 -16.64 0.37 -9.02
C PHE A 221 -17.80 1.36 -9.11
N TYR A 222 -18.82 1.05 -9.90
CA TYR A 222 -20.05 1.83 -10.02
C TYR A 222 -20.82 1.88 -8.70
N GLU A 223 -21.07 0.73 -8.08
CA GLU A 223 -21.79 0.62 -6.80
C GLU A 223 -21.04 1.32 -5.66
N ASN A 224 -19.71 1.17 -5.61
CA ASN A 224 -18.87 1.87 -4.64
C ASN A 224 -18.92 3.39 -4.86
N CYS A 225 -18.87 3.83 -6.12
CA CYS A 225 -18.97 5.25 -6.46
C CYS A 225 -20.29 5.88 -5.99
N LEU A 226 -21.42 5.20 -6.18
CA LEU A 226 -22.71 5.68 -5.69
C LEU A 226 -22.71 5.81 -4.16
N PHE A 227 -22.17 4.80 -3.47
CA PHE A 227 -22.10 4.80 -2.02
C PHE A 227 -21.22 5.94 -1.49
N ASP A 228 -20.02 6.10 -2.05
CA ASP A 228 -19.07 7.14 -1.65
C ASP A 228 -19.56 8.56 -2.00
N TYR A 229 -20.23 8.74 -3.16
CA TYR A 229 -20.83 10.03 -3.52
C TYR A 229 -21.88 10.46 -2.50
N CYS A 230 -22.74 9.51 -2.12
CA CYS A 230 -23.77 9.71 -1.11
C CYS A 230 -23.18 10.03 0.26
N MET A 231 -22.26 9.19 0.75
CA MET A 231 -21.60 9.39 2.04
C MET A 231 -20.82 10.69 2.08
N GLY A 232 -20.23 11.07 0.94
CA GLY A 232 -19.53 12.33 0.71
C GLY A 232 -20.45 13.53 0.51
N LYS A 233 -21.78 13.38 0.48
CA LYS A 233 -22.75 14.45 0.20
C LYS A 233 -22.43 15.22 -1.10
N GLY A 234 -22.12 14.48 -2.16
CA GLY A 234 -21.80 15.03 -3.49
C GLY A 234 -20.37 15.55 -3.66
N TYR A 235 -19.45 15.21 -2.75
CA TYR A 235 -18.06 15.67 -2.86
C TYR A 235 -17.34 14.99 -4.03
N LYS A 236 -17.05 15.77 -5.08
CA LYS A 236 -16.43 15.28 -6.33
C LYS A 236 -15.09 14.56 -6.17
N LYS A 237 -14.40 14.70 -5.01
CA LYS A 237 -13.16 13.97 -4.72
C LYS A 237 -13.33 12.44 -4.83
N PHE A 238 -14.47 11.90 -4.38
CA PHE A 238 -14.77 10.47 -4.45
C PHE A 238 -14.90 9.96 -5.90
N LEU A 239 -15.37 10.83 -6.81
CA LEU A 239 -15.47 10.54 -8.25
C LEU A 239 -14.09 10.36 -8.88
N CYS A 240 -13.20 11.34 -8.67
CA CYS A 240 -11.83 11.30 -9.18
C CYS A 240 -11.10 10.07 -8.67
N LYS A 241 -11.40 9.68 -7.42
CA LYS A 241 -10.84 8.49 -6.81
C LYS A 241 -11.32 7.21 -7.46
N THR A 242 -12.61 7.01 -7.60
CA THR A 242 -13.18 5.82 -8.26
C THR A 242 -12.60 5.68 -9.67
N ALA A 243 -12.59 6.79 -10.44
CA ALA A 243 -12.02 6.81 -11.78
C ALA A 243 -10.54 6.41 -11.80
N GLN A 244 -9.76 6.95 -10.86
CA GLN A 244 -8.35 6.61 -10.72
C GLN A 244 -8.13 5.13 -10.37
N ILE A 245 -8.92 4.58 -9.44
CA ILE A 245 -8.78 3.19 -9.02
C ILE A 245 -9.17 2.25 -10.16
N TYR A 246 -10.29 2.51 -10.84
CA TYR A 246 -10.73 1.68 -11.97
C TYR A 246 -9.75 1.76 -13.14
N THR A 247 -9.24 2.95 -13.45
CA THR A 247 -8.16 3.15 -14.44
C THR A 247 -6.91 2.37 -14.08
N ASP A 248 -6.43 2.48 -12.84
CA ASP A 248 -5.21 1.80 -12.39
C ASP A 248 -5.37 0.27 -12.48
N ALA A 249 -6.52 -0.27 -12.06
CA ALA A 249 -6.84 -1.68 -12.24
C ALA A 249 -6.81 -2.10 -13.71
N CYS A 250 -7.33 -1.25 -14.59
CA CYS A 250 -7.35 -1.46 -16.04
C CYS A 250 -5.95 -1.55 -16.65
N GLN A 251 -5.12 -0.54 -16.37
CA GLN A 251 -3.78 -0.41 -16.90
C GLN A 251 -2.88 -1.55 -16.40
N ARG A 252 -3.02 -1.94 -15.12
CA ARG A 252 -2.31 -3.10 -14.55
C ARG A 252 -2.72 -4.43 -15.17
N ALA A 253 -3.94 -4.52 -15.70
CA ALA A 253 -4.39 -5.67 -16.48
C ALA A 253 -3.84 -5.66 -17.92
N GLY A 254 -3.04 -4.65 -18.30
CA GLY A 254 -2.48 -4.49 -19.64
C GLY A 254 -3.48 -3.93 -20.65
N ILE A 255 -4.60 -3.38 -20.19
CA ILE A 255 -5.64 -2.81 -21.05
C ILE A 255 -5.28 -1.36 -21.33
N HIS A 256 -5.40 -0.97 -22.60
CA HIS A 256 -5.21 0.42 -22.99
C HIS A 256 -6.35 1.29 -22.45
N VAL A 257 -6.00 2.45 -21.90
CA VAL A 257 -6.95 3.44 -21.38
C VAL A 257 -6.78 4.74 -22.15
N HIS A 258 -7.89 5.27 -22.67
CA HIS A 258 -7.91 6.55 -23.38
C HIS A 258 -7.95 7.71 -22.39
N ASP A 259 -7.70 8.93 -22.86
CA ASP A 259 -7.63 10.12 -21.99
C ASP A 259 -8.96 10.40 -21.27
N TRP A 260 -9.02 10.04 -19.98
CA TRP A 260 -10.18 10.26 -19.12
C TRP A 260 -10.02 11.47 -18.19
N ARG A 261 -8.78 11.91 -17.94
CA ARG A 261 -8.48 12.91 -16.92
C ARG A 261 -8.93 14.32 -17.29
N ASN A 262 -8.94 14.67 -18.57
CA ASN A 262 -9.47 15.94 -19.07
C ASN A 262 -10.98 16.11 -18.77
N LEU A 263 -11.69 15.01 -18.48
CA LEU A 263 -13.12 15.02 -18.19
C LEU A 263 -13.43 15.13 -16.69
N ILE A 264 -12.49 14.79 -15.80
CA ILE A 264 -12.80 14.51 -14.38
C ILE A 264 -11.79 15.13 -13.40
N ALA A 265 -10.48 15.06 -13.64
CA ALA A 265 -9.48 15.57 -12.70
C ALA A 265 -8.06 15.71 -13.26
N GLU A 266 -7.47 16.89 -13.05
CA GLU A 266 -6.03 17.11 -13.18
C GLU A 266 -5.29 16.55 -11.95
N PRO A 267 -4.29 15.67 -12.14
CA PRO A 267 -3.47 15.16 -11.05
C PRO A 267 -2.46 16.23 -10.60
N LYS A 268 -2.37 16.43 -9.29
CA LYS A 268 -1.34 17.29 -8.69
C LYS A 268 -0.05 16.49 -8.57
N CYS A 269 0.89 16.77 -9.46
CA CYS A 269 2.24 16.23 -9.39
C CYS A 269 3.13 17.12 -8.49
N PRO A 270 4.10 16.54 -7.76
CA PRO A 270 5.04 17.31 -6.95
C PRO A 270 5.89 18.25 -7.81
N ALA A 271 6.58 19.19 -7.16
CA ALA A 271 7.47 20.12 -7.84
C ALA A 271 8.49 19.37 -8.74
N ASN A 272 8.77 19.95 -9.91
CA ASN A 272 9.67 19.40 -10.92
C ASN A 272 9.22 18.05 -11.52
N SER A 273 7.91 17.81 -11.55
CA SER A 273 7.32 16.65 -12.23
C SER A 273 6.07 17.03 -13.00
N HIS A 274 5.68 16.16 -13.93
CA HIS A 274 4.46 16.26 -14.72
C HIS A 274 3.71 14.94 -14.68
N PHE A 275 2.46 14.97 -15.13
CA PHE A 275 1.65 13.77 -15.24
C PHE A 275 1.95 13.01 -16.52
N ASP A 276 2.05 11.69 -16.41
CA ASP A 276 2.14 10.77 -17.53
C ASP A 276 1.07 9.69 -17.37
N SER A 277 0.21 9.53 -18.38
CA SER A 277 -0.85 8.51 -18.38
C SER A 277 -0.30 7.10 -18.47
N CYS A 278 0.95 6.92 -18.89
CA CYS A 278 1.64 5.65 -19.04
C CYS A 278 3.10 5.81 -18.60
N ALA A 279 3.30 6.00 -17.30
CA ALA A 279 4.59 6.41 -16.75
C ALA A 279 5.60 5.27 -16.64
N CYS A 280 6.86 5.61 -16.89
CA CYS A 280 8.04 4.84 -16.51
C CYS A 280 9.05 5.75 -15.82
N PRO A 281 8.83 6.12 -14.54
CA PRO A 281 9.62 7.15 -13.91
C PRO A 281 11.07 6.73 -13.71
N ALA A 282 12.02 7.59 -14.10
CA ALA A 282 13.42 7.41 -13.76
C ALA A 282 13.66 7.74 -12.28
N THR A 283 14.43 6.90 -11.60
CA THR A 283 14.76 7.06 -10.18
C THR A 283 16.25 7.27 -9.98
N CYS A 284 16.66 7.71 -8.81
CA CYS A 284 18.08 7.79 -8.48
C CYS A 284 18.79 6.42 -8.54
N GLU A 285 18.07 5.33 -8.32
CA GLU A 285 18.62 3.97 -8.43
C GLU A 285 18.68 3.46 -9.86
N ASN A 286 17.68 3.84 -10.67
CA ASN A 286 17.56 3.48 -12.07
C ASN A 286 17.32 4.74 -12.91
N PRO A 287 18.38 5.51 -13.23
CA PRO A 287 18.26 6.75 -13.99
C PRO A 287 17.85 6.56 -15.45
N SER A 288 17.86 5.32 -15.95
CA SER A 288 17.55 4.99 -17.34
C SER A 288 16.70 3.73 -17.39
N PRO A 289 15.42 3.82 -16.99
CA PRO A 289 14.52 2.67 -17.01
C PRO A 289 14.38 2.12 -18.44
N PRO A 290 14.31 0.79 -18.60
CA PRO A 290 14.28 0.19 -19.93
C PRO A 290 12.94 0.49 -20.63
N ALA A 291 12.97 0.59 -21.97
CA ALA A 291 11.84 1.07 -22.76
C ALA A 291 10.60 0.15 -22.71
N ASP A 292 10.79 -1.12 -22.40
CA ASP A 292 9.75 -2.16 -22.29
C ASP A 292 8.82 -1.97 -21.08
N CYS A 293 9.20 -1.16 -20.09
CA CYS A 293 8.34 -0.81 -18.95
C CYS A 293 7.01 -0.16 -19.40
N LYS A 294 6.97 0.47 -20.59
CA LYS A 294 5.77 1.12 -21.14
C LYS A 294 4.69 0.12 -21.58
N THR A 295 5.02 -1.17 -21.69
CA THR A 295 4.05 -2.21 -22.08
C THR A 295 3.04 -2.54 -20.98
N LYS A 296 3.38 -2.31 -19.71
CA LYS A 296 2.51 -2.49 -18.53
C LYS A 296 2.66 -1.31 -17.57
N CYS A 297 2.66 -0.12 -18.13
CA CYS A 297 2.72 1.12 -17.37
C CYS A 297 1.40 1.39 -16.63
N VAL A 298 1.47 2.30 -15.68
CA VAL A 298 0.31 2.89 -15.01
C VAL A 298 0.49 4.39 -14.95
N ALA A 299 -0.63 5.11 -14.89
CA ALA A 299 -0.61 6.56 -14.73
C ALA A 299 0.17 6.96 -13.47
N SER A 300 1.07 7.93 -13.59
CA SER A 300 1.88 8.44 -12.46
C SER A 300 2.34 9.87 -12.72
N CYS A 301 3.11 10.40 -11.77
CA CYS A 301 3.93 11.59 -11.99
C CYS A 301 5.35 11.18 -12.37
N THR A 302 5.92 11.83 -13.38
CA THR A 302 7.27 11.63 -13.90
C THR A 302 8.08 12.89 -13.67
N CYS A 303 9.33 12.75 -13.18
CA CYS A 303 10.20 13.90 -13.02
C CYS A 303 10.53 14.53 -14.39
N ASN A 304 10.63 15.86 -14.40
CA ASN A 304 11.05 16.60 -15.59
C ASN A 304 12.52 16.29 -15.93
N ASP A 305 12.92 16.60 -17.16
CA ASP A 305 14.31 16.41 -17.61
C ASP A 305 15.31 17.09 -16.66
N GLY A 306 16.35 16.33 -16.28
CA GLY A 306 17.37 16.77 -15.31
C GLY A 306 17.05 16.42 -13.84
N PHE A 307 15.86 15.88 -13.56
CA PHE A 307 15.45 15.44 -12.23
C PHE A 307 15.25 13.91 -12.19
N LEU A 308 15.39 13.32 -11.00
CA LEU A 308 15.18 11.90 -10.72
C LEU A 308 14.38 11.73 -9.43
N TRP A 309 13.60 10.65 -9.35
CA TRP A 309 12.88 10.30 -8.13
C TRP A 309 13.86 9.86 -7.03
N SER A 310 13.81 10.54 -5.89
CA SER A 310 14.46 10.19 -4.63
C SER A 310 13.40 10.07 -3.55
N GLY A 311 13.03 8.83 -3.20
CA GLY A 311 11.85 8.58 -2.37
C GLY A 311 10.58 9.11 -3.04
N ASN A 312 9.97 10.15 -2.47
CA ASN A 312 8.73 10.77 -2.94
C ASN A 312 8.92 12.18 -3.51
N THR A 313 10.15 12.56 -3.90
CA THR A 313 10.43 13.88 -4.48
C THR A 313 11.31 13.78 -5.72
N CYS A 314 11.13 14.72 -6.65
CA CYS A 314 12.02 14.89 -7.80
C CYS A 314 13.18 15.81 -7.45
N VAL A 315 14.37 15.25 -7.37
CA VAL A 315 15.60 15.98 -7.05
C VAL A 315 16.49 16.10 -8.29
N PRO A 316 17.31 17.17 -8.41
CA PRO A 316 18.33 17.25 -9.45
C PRO A 316 19.23 15.99 -9.45
N LYS A 317 19.69 15.55 -10.63
CA LYS A 317 20.54 14.35 -10.77
C LYS A 317 21.76 14.33 -9.83
N ASN A 318 22.37 15.48 -9.55
CA ASN A 318 23.53 15.61 -8.67
C ASN A 318 23.19 15.62 -7.16
N GLN A 319 21.90 15.62 -6.80
CA GLN A 319 21.39 15.53 -5.44
C GLN A 319 20.74 14.17 -5.15
N CYS A 320 20.97 13.19 -6.01
CA CYS A 320 20.53 11.83 -5.76
C CYS A 320 21.15 11.25 -4.49
N GLY A 321 20.38 10.36 -3.87
CA GLY A 321 20.84 9.55 -2.74
C GLY A 321 21.87 8.50 -3.14
N CYS A 322 22.16 7.59 -2.22
CA CYS A 322 23.20 6.58 -2.34
C CYS A 322 22.64 5.18 -2.11
N ILE A 323 23.24 4.17 -2.75
CA ILE A 323 22.96 2.77 -2.43
C ILE A 323 24.01 2.27 -1.43
N TYR A 324 23.59 2.06 -0.19
CA TYR A 324 24.39 1.35 0.79
C TYR A 324 24.25 -0.15 0.60
N SER A 325 25.37 -0.87 0.54
CA SER A 325 25.41 -2.32 0.40
C SER A 325 26.27 -2.93 1.51
N ASN A 326 25.70 -3.82 2.31
CA ASN A 326 26.44 -4.60 3.32
C ASN A 326 25.85 -6.01 3.45
N GLY A 327 26.72 -7.04 3.43
CA GLY A 327 26.30 -8.44 3.64
C GLY A 327 25.23 -8.96 2.67
N GLY A 328 25.15 -8.41 1.45
CA GLY A 328 24.13 -8.74 0.45
C GLY A 328 22.85 -7.90 0.52
N GLN A 329 22.62 -7.17 1.62
CA GLN A 329 21.50 -6.24 1.77
C GLN A 329 21.81 -4.90 1.09
N LYS A 330 20.84 -4.38 0.33
CA LYS A 330 20.91 -3.06 -0.31
C LYS A 330 19.89 -2.13 0.34
N ARG A 331 20.28 -0.88 0.61
CA ARG A 331 19.42 0.16 1.15
C ARG A 331 19.66 1.48 0.41
N TYR A 332 18.58 2.09 -0.07
CA TYR A 332 18.59 3.48 -0.51
C TYR A 332 18.76 4.41 0.71
N LEU A 333 19.70 5.34 0.62
CA LEU A 333 19.90 6.42 1.57
C LEU A 333 19.64 7.74 0.86
N GLN A 334 18.81 8.61 1.43
CA GLN A 334 18.66 9.97 0.91
C GLN A 334 19.97 10.76 1.05
N ALA A 335 20.14 11.81 0.25
CA ALA A 335 21.31 12.69 0.38
C ALA A 335 21.38 13.28 1.81
N GLY A 336 22.53 13.15 2.46
CA GLY A 336 22.77 13.55 3.85
C GLY A 336 22.32 12.53 4.91
N GLU A 337 21.61 11.46 4.55
CA GLU A 337 21.18 10.43 5.50
C GLU A 337 22.38 9.66 6.06
N SER A 338 22.36 9.39 7.36
CA SER A 338 23.37 8.61 8.07
C SER A 338 22.79 7.34 8.69
N ILE A 339 23.55 6.25 8.66
CA ILE A 339 23.22 4.97 9.30
C ILE A 339 24.42 4.40 10.07
N TRP A 340 24.14 3.55 11.06
CA TRP A 340 25.17 2.72 11.69
C TRP A 340 25.41 1.47 10.86
N ALA A 341 26.67 1.21 10.48
CA ALA A 341 27.04 0.13 9.58
C ALA A 341 27.23 -1.22 10.29
N ASP A 342 27.41 -1.19 11.60
CA ASP A 342 27.75 -2.34 12.43
C ASP A 342 26.86 -2.44 13.68
N ALA A 343 26.94 -3.61 14.32
CA ALA A 343 26.17 -3.94 15.51
C ALA A 343 26.67 -3.22 16.79
N THR A 344 27.79 -2.50 16.71
CA THR A 344 28.54 -1.96 17.84
C THR A 344 28.58 -0.43 17.85
N CYS A 345 27.89 0.22 16.91
CA CYS A 345 27.92 1.67 16.71
C CYS A 345 29.35 2.22 16.59
N SER A 346 30.25 1.45 16.00
CA SER A 346 31.65 1.84 15.81
C SER A 346 31.92 2.47 14.44
N THR A 347 31.01 2.26 13.49
CA THR A 347 31.14 2.72 12.12
C THR A 347 29.84 3.39 11.68
N LYS A 348 29.92 4.66 11.30
CA LYS A 348 28.80 5.45 10.79
C LYS A 348 29.01 5.73 9.31
N CYS A 349 28.00 5.47 8.49
CA CYS A 349 28.02 5.75 7.06
C CYS A 349 27.02 6.85 6.72
N THR A 350 27.45 7.81 5.89
CA THR A 350 26.64 8.95 5.45
C THR A 350 26.62 9.02 3.93
N CYS A 351 25.47 9.31 3.34
CA CYS A 351 25.34 9.56 1.92
C CYS A 351 25.74 11.00 1.57
N ASN A 352 26.90 11.18 0.95
CA ASN A 352 27.41 12.48 0.50
C ASN A 352 27.44 12.52 -1.03
N SER A 353 26.51 13.28 -1.63
CA SER A 353 26.48 13.54 -3.08
C SER A 353 26.55 12.28 -3.95
N GLY A 354 25.73 11.26 -3.65
CA GLY A 354 25.68 9.99 -4.38
C GLY A 354 26.74 8.96 -3.95
N GLN A 355 27.67 9.31 -3.06
CA GLN A 355 28.67 8.39 -2.52
C GLN A 355 28.43 8.11 -1.03
N VAL A 356 28.47 6.83 -0.65
CA VAL A 356 28.49 6.46 0.76
C VAL A 356 29.90 6.63 1.32
N VAL A 357 30.02 7.43 2.38
CA VAL A 357 31.26 7.64 3.13
C VAL A 357 31.08 7.08 4.53
N CYS A 358 31.95 6.15 4.93
CA CYS A 358 31.89 5.52 6.25
C CYS A 358 33.12 5.89 7.09
N GLU A 359 32.89 6.26 8.34
CA GLU A 359 33.93 6.67 9.28
C GLU A 359 33.75 6.00 10.63
N LYS A 360 34.85 5.92 11.38
CA LYS A 360 34.79 5.46 12.77
C LYS A 360 34.04 6.51 13.60
N ALA A 361 33.07 6.07 14.36
CA ALA A 361 32.25 6.92 15.21
C ALA A 361 31.93 6.20 16.52
N SER A 362 31.40 6.94 17.48
CA SER A 362 30.90 6.40 18.75
C SER A 362 29.55 7.03 19.07
N CYS A 363 28.77 6.35 19.92
CA CYS A 363 27.54 6.91 20.46
C CYS A 363 27.84 8.25 21.17
N PRO A 364 26.95 9.27 21.06
CA PRO A 364 27.01 10.46 21.89
C PRO A 364 26.96 10.13 23.39
N ASP A 365 27.49 11.02 24.23
CA ASP A 365 27.43 10.87 25.68
C ASP A 365 25.98 10.73 26.19
N GLY A 366 25.77 9.86 27.17
CA GLY A 366 24.43 9.56 27.69
C GLY A 366 23.55 8.75 26.74
N SER A 367 24.16 8.04 25.78
CA SER A 367 23.45 7.12 24.90
C SER A 367 24.14 5.77 24.78
N GLU A 368 23.35 4.72 24.53
CA GLU A 368 23.85 3.36 24.39
C GLU A 368 23.44 2.74 23.05
N CYS A 369 24.31 1.86 22.57
CA CYS A 369 24.14 1.12 21.32
C CYS A 369 23.29 -0.13 21.58
N ARG A 370 22.06 -0.20 21.03
CA ARG A 370 21.18 -1.38 21.22
C ARG A 370 20.85 -2.07 19.91
N LYS A 371 21.27 -3.33 19.79
CA LYS A 371 20.88 -4.19 18.68
C LYS A 371 19.37 -4.48 18.77
N ASN A 372 18.61 -4.09 17.75
CA ASN A 372 17.19 -4.43 17.69
C ASN A 372 17.06 -5.92 17.38
N SER A 373 16.52 -6.70 18.31
CA SER A 373 16.37 -8.16 18.23
C SER A 373 15.17 -8.62 17.37
N GLY A 374 14.61 -7.73 16.54
CA GLY A 374 13.61 -8.06 15.53
C GLY A 374 14.27 -8.54 14.24
N ALA A 375 14.08 -9.82 13.90
CA ALA A 375 14.74 -10.53 12.80
C ALA A 375 15.01 -9.67 11.55
N LEU A 376 16.29 -9.61 11.17
CA LEU A 376 16.86 -9.12 9.90
C LEU A 376 16.82 -7.60 9.62
N SER A 377 17.20 -6.79 10.60
CA SER A 377 17.97 -5.58 10.31
C SER A 377 19.28 -5.63 11.10
N PRO A 378 20.46 -5.50 10.47
CA PRO A 378 21.70 -5.31 11.21
C PRO A 378 21.79 -3.88 11.79
N LEU A 379 20.75 -3.06 11.66
CA LEU A 379 20.80 -1.68 12.10
C LEU A 379 20.54 -1.56 13.59
N VAL A 380 21.46 -0.84 14.20
CA VAL A 380 21.48 -0.54 15.62
C VAL A 380 20.93 0.86 15.85
N THR A 381 20.09 0.98 16.86
CA THR A 381 19.61 2.28 17.32
C THR A 381 20.46 2.74 18.50
N VAL A 382 20.77 4.03 18.51
CA VAL A 382 21.36 4.71 19.67
C VAL A 382 20.22 5.23 20.52
N VAL A 383 20.14 4.76 21.77
CA VAL A 383 19.07 5.11 22.70
C VAL A 383 19.63 6.03 23.78
N LEU A 384 18.95 7.15 24.05
CA LEU A 384 19.31 8.03 25.16
C LEU A 384 19.04 7.31 26.49
N THR A 385 20.06 7.18 27.32
CA THR A 385 19.93 6.69 28.69
C THR A 385 19.63 7.89 29.58
N GLY A 386 18.35 8.13 29.86
CA GLY A 386 17.98 9.10 30.88
C GLY A 386 18.39 8.59 32.25
N HIS A 387 19.30 9.29 32.94
CA HIS A 387 19.35 9.23 34.40
C HIS A 387 18.21 10.10 34.94
N SER A 388 17.20 9.44 35.51
CA SER A 388 16.34 10.08 36.49
C SER A 388 17.19 10.42 37.71
N SER A 389 17.51 11.70 37.88
CA SER A 389 17.91 12.29 39.15
C SER A 389 16.72 13.00 39.77
#